data_AF-A0A699Z908-F1
#
_entry.id   AF-A0A699Z908-F1
#
_cell.length_a   1.000
_cell.length_b   1.000
_cell.length_c   1.000
_cell.angle_alpha   90.00
_cell.angle_beta   90.00
_cell.angle_gamma   90.00
#
_symmetry.space_group_name_H-M   'P 1'
#
loop_
_entity.id
_entity.type
_entity.pdbx_description
1 polymer ?
#
loop_
_entity_poly.entity_id
_entity_poly.type
_entity_poly.pdbx_seq_one_letter_code
_entity_poly.pdbx_strand_id
1 'polypeptide(L)'
;MHSLRSSCVQTNVARLKAYRSNVVLFPRNVKKPKAGEASVADFRAVEQFKGPLQPTTVTKPALELMKVTKDMKEFKAYGKLRIERANARLVGVRAKKAKEAAAKEE
;
A
#
# COMPACT_ATOMS: atom_id res chain seq x y z
N MET A 1 -8.19 -13.97 -4.42
CA MET A 1 -6.97 -13.30 -3.89
C MET A 1 -7.01 -11.83 -4.24
N HIS A 2 -7.92 -11.09 -3.61
CA HIS A 2 -8.17 -9.67 -3.90
C HIS A 2 -7.63 -8.83 -2.74
N SER A 3 -7.12 -7.64 -3.06
CA SER A 3 -6.41 -6.69 -2.20
C SER A 3 -6.81 -6.72 -0.72
N LEU A 4 -6.06 -7.47 0.09
CA LEU A 4 -6.32 -7.67 1.54
C LEU A 4 -6.02 -6.43 2.40
N ARG A 5 -5.57 -5.33 1.79
CA ARG A 5 -5.06 -4.15 2.52
C ARG A 5 -5.73 -2.87 2.04
N SER A 6 -6.51 -2.24 2.92
CA SER A 6 -7.26 -1.01 2.61
C SER A 6 -6.39 0.13 2.07
N SER A 7 -5.18 0.30 2.62
CA SER A 7 -4.27 1.37 2.18
C SER A 7 -3.83 1.24 0.71
N CYS A 8 -3.66 0.03 0.16
CA CYS A 8 -3.27 -0.11 -1.25
C CYS A 8 -4.44 0.17 -2.21
N VAL A 9 -5.67 -0.09 -1.78
CA VAL A 9 -6.86 0.24 -2.57
C VAL A 9 -7.00 1.75 -2.68
N GLN A 10 -6.85 2.46 -1.56
CA GLN A 10 -6.95 3.93 -1.53
C GLN A 10 -5.89 4.59 -2.44
N THR A 11 -4.64 4.13 -2.39
CA THR A 11 -3.58 4.65 -3.27
C THR A 11 -3.87 4.41 -4.74
N ASN A 12 -4.40 3.24 -5.09
CA ASN A 12 -4.74 2.90 -6.47
C ASN A 12 -5.93 3.71 -6.98
N VAL A 13 -6.94 3.92 -6.15
CA VAL A 13 -8.10 4.78 -6.48
C VAL A 13 -7.64 6.22 -6.74
N ALA A 14 -6.77 6.78 -5.89
CA ALA A 14 -6.20 8.11 -6.11
C ALA A 14 -5.42 8.20 -7.43
N ARG A 15 -4.59 7.19 -7.74
CA ARG A 15 -3.85 7.12 -9.01
C ARG A 15 -4.76 7.08 -10.23
N LEU A 16 -5.82 6.26 -10.19
CA LEU A 16 -6.78 6.14 -11.29
C LEU A 16 -7.59 7.43 -11.49
N LYS A 17 -7.93 8.13 -10.40
CA LYS A 17 -8.57 9.45 -10.48
C LYS A 17 -7.66 10.48 -11.17
N ALA A 18 -6.38 10.54 -10.79
CA ALA A 18 -5.39 11.41 -11.42
C ALA A 18 -5.10 11.01 -12.88
N TYR A 19 -5.20 9.71 -13.22
CA TYR A 19 -5.07 9.28 -14.61
C TYR A 19 -6.26 9.76 -15.43
N ARG A 20 -7.48 9.53 -14.93
CA ARG A 20 -8.72 9.92 -15.61
C ARG A 20 -8.82 11.43 -15.87
N SER A 21 -8.29 12.28 -14.99
CA SER A 21 -8.25 13.73 -15.21
C SER A 21 -7.30 14.16 -16.33
N ASN A 22 -6.24 13.38 -16.57
CA ASN A 22 -5.21 13.70 -17.55
C ASN A 22 -5.47 13.04 -18.91
N VAL A 23 -6.31 12.02 -18.96
CA VAL A 23 -6.67 11.32 -20.20
C VAL A 23 -7.59 12.20 -21.04
N VAL A 24 -7.13 12.53 -22.24
CA VAL A 24 -7.95 13.12 -23.30
C VAL A 24 -8.44 11.99 -24.20
N LEU A 25 -9.76 11.76 -24.23
CA LEU A 25 -10.36 10.73 -25.07
C LEU A 25 -10.84 11.36 -26.39
N PHE A 26 -10.24 10.97 -27.51
CA PHE A 26 -10.69 11.43 -28.82
C PHE A 26 -12.01 10.77 -29.23
N PRO A 27 -12.93 11.52 -29.85
CA PRO A 27 -14.20 10.97 -30.31
C PRO A 27 -13.96 10.04 -31.49
N ARG A 28 -14.68 8.92 -31.48
CA ARG A 28 -14.66 8.00 -32.62
C ARG A 28 -15.32 8.61 -33.87
N ASN A 29 -16.32 9.47 -33.68
CA ASN A 29 -16.93 10.25 -34.75
C ASN A 29 -16.96 11.72 -34.35
N VAL A 30 -16.16 12.53 -35.03
CA VAL A 30 -16.01 13.98 -34.76
C VAL A 30 -17.34 14.74 -34.84
N LYS A 31 -18.30 14.27 -35.66
CA LYS A 31 -19.61 14.90 -35.83
C LYS A 31 -20.60 14.58 -34.71
N LYS A 32 -20.34 13.52 -33.92
CA LYS A 32 -21.23 13.05 -32.84
C LYS A 32 -20.38 12.60 -31.64
N PRO A 33 -19.70 13.54 -30.96
CA PRO A 33 -18.94 13.20 -29.76
C PRO A 33 -19.87 12.71 -28.65
N LYS A 34 -19.44 11.69 -27.93
CA LYS A 34 -20.14 11.14 -26.75
C LYS A 34 -19.70 11.84 -25.47
N ALA A 35 -20.46 11.65 -24.40
CA ALA A 35 -20.12 12.20 -23.08
C ALA A 35 -18.74 11.72 -22.61
N GLY A 36 -17.85 12.66 -22.30
CA GLY A 36 -16.47 12.39 -21.88
C GLY A 36 -15.45 12.29 -23.02
N GLU A 37 -15.86 12.50 -24.27
CA GLU A 37 -14.95 12.69 -25.41
C GLU A 37 -14.60 14.19 -25.53
N ALA A 38 -13.35 14.49 -25.88
CA ALA A 38 -12.87 15.87 -26.01
C ALA A 38 -13.47 16.57 -27.24
N SER A 39 -13.49 17.90 -27.23
CA SER A 39 -14.03 18.72 -28.33
C SER A 39 -12.96 19.06 -29.37
N VAL A 40 -13.39 19.57 -30.53
CA VAL A 40 -12.46 19.93 -31.64
C VAL A 40 -11.42 20.98 -31.23
N ALA A 41 -11.78 21.87 -30.29
CA ALA A 41 -10.86 22.87 -29.76
C ALA A 41 -9.79 22.23 -28.85
N ASP A 42 -10.19 21.27 -28.02
CA ASP A 42 -9.29 20.59 -27.09
C ASP A 42 -8.25 19.75 -27.82
N PHE A 43 -8.59 19.15 -28.98
CA PHE A 43 -7.62 18.35 -29.77
C PHE A 43 -6.42 19.16 -30.24
N ARG A 44 -6.64 20.43 -30.58
CA ARG A 44 -5.60 21.28 -31.17
C ARG A 44 -4.61 21.77 -30.11
N ALA A 45 -5.03 21.82 -28.86
CA ALA A 45 -4.19 22.22 -27.73
C ALA A 45 -3.41 21.04 -27.12
N VAL A 46 -3.72 19.80 -27.51
CA VAL A 46 -3.14 18.60 -26.91
C VAL A 46 -1.86 18.18 -27.62
N GLU A 47 -0.78 18.10 -26.85
CA GLU A 47 0.53 17.62 -27.32
C GLU A 47 0.81 16.18 -26.84
N GLN A 48 1.66 15.48 -27.58
CA GLN A 48 2.08 14.13 -27.20
C GLN A 48 3.03 14.18 -26.00
N PHE A 49 2.60 13.59 -24.88
CA PHE A 49 3.49 13.37 -23.74
C PHE A 49 4.59 12.36 -24.08
N LYS A 50 5.85 12.72 -23.83
CA LYS A 50 7.02 11.86 -24.01
C LYS A 50 7.56 11.45 -22.64
N GLY A 51 7.57 10.14 -22.36
CA GLY A 51 8.10 9.58 -21.12
C GLY A 51 7.19 8.52 -20.50
N PRO A 52 7.57 7.96 -19.35
CA PRO A 52 6.74 6.99 -18.63
C PRO A 52 5.46 7.65 -18.09
N LEU A 53 4.30 7.07 -18.39
CA LEU A 53 3.01 7.55 -17.89
C LEU A 53 2.85 7.21 -16.40
N GLN A 54 2.64 8.24 -15.57
CA GLN A 54 2.46 8.13 -14.11
C GLN A 54 3.51 7.21 -13.45
N PRO A 55 4.79 7.60 -13.42
CA PRO A 55 5.84 6.81 -12.81
C PRO A 55 5.56 6.65 -11.31
N THR A 56 5.74 5.43 -10.79
CA THR A 56 5.58 5.15 -9.36
C THR A 56 6.84 5.59 -8.63
N THR A 57 6.74 6.63 -7.81
CA THR A 57 7.84 7.09 -6.97
C THR A 57 7.82 6.34 -5.64
N VAL A 58 8.96 5.79 -5.25
CA VAL A 58 9.13 5.23 -3.91
C VAL A 58 9.48 6.39 -2.98
N THR A 59 8.47 6.97 -2.34
CA THR A 59 8.69 7.99 -1.31
C THR A 59 9.16 7.30 -0.03
N LYS A 60 10.42 7.54 0.35
CA LYS A 60 10.88 7.17 1.69
C LYS A 60 10.32 8.21 2.66
N PRO A 61 9.70 7.80 3.78
CA PRO A 61 9.28 8.76 4.80
C PRO A 61 10.51 9.53 5.30
N ALA A 62 10.36 10.84 5.50
CA ALA A 62 11.41 11.65 6.11
C ALA A 62 11.64 11.14 7.54
N LEU A 63 12.90 10.91 7.91
CA LEU A 63 13.25 10.50 9.26
C LEU A 63 13.29 11.74 10.15
N GLU A 64 12.35 11.84 11.08
CA GLU A 64 12.37 12.89 12.11
C GLU A 64 13.36 12.50 13.22
N LEU A 65 14.33 13.37 13.48
CA LEU A 65 15.30 13.18 14.56
C LEU A 65 14.64 13.54 15.89
N MET A 66 14.22 12.52 16.63
CA MET A 66 13.68 12.68 17.98
C MET A 66 14.74 12.44 19.06
N LYS A 67 14.59 13.12 20.20
CA LYS A 67 15.41 12.85 21.38
C LYS A 67 15.06 11.45 21.92
N VAL A 68 16.08 10.65 22.22
CA VAL A 68 15.91 9.30 22.76
C VAL A 68 15.30 9.37 24.16
N THR A 69 14.10 8.80 24.33
CA THR A 69 13.42 8.72 25.64
C THR A 69 14.05 7.64 26.52
N LYS A 70 13.77 7.66 27.83
CA LYS A 70 14.28 6.64 28.77
C LYS A 70 13.76 5.25 28.41
N ASP A 71 12.48 5.14 28.07
CA ASP A 71 11.84 3.89 27.65
C ASP A 71 12.52 3.25 26.43
N MET A 72 12.97 4.07 25.46
CA MET A 72 13.72 3.58 24.29
C MET A 72 15.09 3.00 24.66
N LYS A 73 15.73 3.50 25.73
CA LYS A 73 17.02 2.99 26.23
C LYS A 73 16.87 1.73 27.06
N GLU A 74 15.82 1.66 27.86
CA GLU A 74 15.51 0.49 28.69
C GLU A 74 15.00 -0.69 27.85
N PHE A 75 14.45 -0.42 26.66
CA PHE A 75 13.98 -1.44 25.72
C PHE A 75 15.14 -2.29 25.17
N LYS A 76 15.22 -3.54 25.62
CA LYS A 76 16.18 -4.55 25.15
C LYS A 76 15.77 -5.13 23.79
N ALA A 77 15.95 -4.37 22.72
CA ALA A 77 15.53 -4.72 21.35
C ALA A 77 16.01 -6.11 20.89
N TYR A 78 17.30 -6.43 21.08
CA TYR A 78 17.86 -7.72 20.69
C TYR A 78 17.23 -8.89 21.46
N GLY A 79 17.01 -8.70 22.77
CA GLY A 79 16.35 -9.69 23.62
C GLY A 79 14.92 -9.97 23.15
N LYS A 80 14.16 -8.92 22.86
CA LYS A 80 12.78 -9.03 22.35
C LYS A 80 12.72 -9.80 21.03
N LEU A 81 13.60 -9.49 20.07
CA LEU A 81 13.67 -10.23 18.80
C LEU A 81 13.92 -11.73 19.00
N ARG A 82 14.81 -12.10 19.94
CA ARG A 82 15.11 -13.50 20.23
C ARG A 82 13.91 -14.23 20.86
N ILE A 83 13.21 -13.57 21.78
CA ILE A 83 12.00 -14.10 22.40
C ILE A 83 10.91 -14.30 21.34
N GLU A 84 10.67 -13.34 20.45
CA GLU A 84 9.65 -13.48 19.39
C GLU A 84 9.97 -14.60 18.40
N ARG A 85 11.25 -14.78 18.05
CA ARG A 85 11.68 -15.94 17.25
C ARG A 85 11.40 -17.26 17.98
N ALA A 86 11.67 -17.33 19.29
CA ALA A 86 11.37 -18.51 20.09
C ALA A 86 9.87 -18.77 20.20
N ASN A 87 9.05 -17.72 20.36
CA ASN A 87 7.59 -17.81 20.39
C ASN A 87 7.06 -18.39 19.07
N ALA A 88 7.47 -17.82 17.93
CA ALA A 88 7.08 -18.33 16.61
C ALA A 88 7.50 -19.78 16.38
N ARG A 89 8.70 -20.17 16.85
CA ARG A 89 9.20 -21.55 16.72
C ARG A 89 8.45 -22.54 17.63
N LEU A 90 8.07 -22.13 18.84
CA LEU A 90 7.53 -23.03 19.87
C LEU A 90 6.00 -23.05 19.94
N VAL A 91 5.28 -22.36 19.03
CA VAL A 91 3.80 -22.32 19.02
C VAL A 91 3.19 -23.71 19.10
N GLY A 92 3.63 -24.63 18.22
CA GLY A 92 3.08 -26.00 18.17
C GLY A 92 3.35 -26.81 19.44
N VAL A 93 4.59 -26.78 19.94
CA VAL A 93 4.97 -27.52 21.15
C VAL A 93 4.24 -26.99 22.38
N ARG A 94 4.12 -25.67 22.51
CA ARG A 94 3.38 -25.05 23.61
C ARG A 94 1.89 -25.32 23.52
N ALA A 95 1.30 -25.26 22.32
CA ALA A 95 -0.10 -25.62 22.11
C ALA A 95 -0.37 -27.09 22.44
N LYS A 96 0.52 -28.01 22.05
CA LYS A 96 0.42 -29.44 22.39
C LYS A 96 0.49 -29.65 23.91
N LYS A 97 1.48 -29.06 24.58
CA LYS A 97 1.63 -29.14 26.03
C LYS A 97 0.45 -28.53 26.80
N ALA A 98 -0.09 -27.41 26.31
CA ALA A 98 -1.28 -26.80 26.91
C ALA A 98 -2.51 -27.70 26.80
N LYS A 99 -2.70 -28.37 25.65
CA LYS A 99 -3.79 -29.36 25.47
C LYS A 99 -3.60 -30.59 26.38
N GLU A 100 -2.37 -31.09 26.49
CA GLU A 100 -2.05 -32.24 27.36
C GLU A 100 -2.19 -31.91 28.85
N ALA A 101 -1.89 -30.67 29.27
CA ALA A 101 -2.11 -30.22 30.63
C ALA A 101 -3.61 -30.10 30.94
N ALA A 102 -4.40 -29.50 30.03
CA ALA A 102 -5.85 -29.39 30.19
C ALA A 102 -6.52 -30.78 30.28
N ALA A 103 -6.11 -31.75 29.46
CA ALA A 103 -6.64 -33.12 29.48
C ALA A 103 -6.18 -33.98 30.67
N LYS A 104 -5.30 -33.45 31.54
CA LYS A 104 -4.91 -34.09 32.81
C LYS A 104 -5.56 -33.45 34.03
N GLU A 105 -6.07 -32.22 33.87
CA GLU A 105 -6.87 -31.54 34.88
C GLU A 105 -8.37 -31.87 34.76
N GLU A 106 -8.82 -32.35 33.59
CA GLU A 106 -10.02 -33.20 33.42
C GLU A 106 -9.74 -34.66 33.78
#